data_AF-A0A352RSB6-F1
#
_entry.id   AF-A0A352RSB6-F1
#
_cell.length_a   1.000
_cell.length_b   1.000
_cell.length_c   1.000
_cell.angle_alpha   90.00
_cell.angle_beta   90.00
_cell.angle_gamma   90.00
#
_symmetry.space_group_name_H-M   'P 1'
#
loop_
_entity.id
_entity.type
_entity.pdbx_description
1 polymer ?
#
loop_
_entity_poly.entity_id
_entity_poly.type
_entity_poly.pdbx_seq_one_letter_code
_entity_poly.pdbx_strand_id
1 'polypeptide(L)'
;MTVAVCGGTYIVVSLVANEVRTSQWQARYMSRLGQSLTYSIEPGPSDSIRYPHSGPYDERLGYERLGEFGERLLKQGYVTSSQARMSPDMVRLMDNGIFPPYREKNQAGLLVRDCNALTLSFSRYPQRQYDNFESIPKVLISSLLYVENQNLLNPEYPMMNPALDWRRLSRAVLDQGIKFADRHHDTPGGSTLATQ
;
A
#
# COMPACT_ATOMS: atom_id res chain seq x y z
N MET A 1 37.41 -24.10 15.27
CA MET A 1 36.32 -23.18 15.67
C MET A 1 36.16 -22.02 14.68
N THR A 2 37.23 -21.34 14.27
CA THR A 2 37.23 -20.23 13.29
C THR A 2 36.71 -20.60 11.90
N VAL A 3 37.10 -21.76 11.33
CA VAL A 3 36.63 -22.19 10.00
C VAL A 3 35.12 -22.46 9.97
N ALA A 4 34.57 -23.02 11.04
CA ALA A 4 33.12 -23.29 11.17
C ALA A 4 32.32 -21.99 11.32
N VAL A 5 32.87 -21.00 12.05
CA VAL A 5 32.27 -19.66 12.18
C VAL A 5 32.28 -18.95 10.83
N CYS A 6 33.42 -18.92 10.11
CA CYS A 6 33.51 -18.29 8.79
C CYS A 6 32.60 -18.96 7.75
N GLY A 7 32.49 -20.30 7.77
CA GLY A 7 31.57 -21.04 6.91
C GLY A 7 30.10 -20.72 7.21
N GLY A 8 29.74 -20.64 8.49
CA GLY A 8 28.39 -20.24 8.92
C GLY A 8 28.04 -18.82 8.48
N THR A 9 28.95 -17.87 8.64
CA THR A 9 28.74 -16.48 8.20
C THR A 9 28.54 -16.39 6.68
N TYR A 10 29.32 -17.13 5.89
CA TYR A 10 29.17 -17.17 4.44
C TYR A 10 27.79 -17.67 4.02
N ILE A 11 27.28 -18.73 4.66
CA ILE A 11 25.95 -19.29 4.38
C ILE A 11 24.86 -18.27 4.68
N VAL A 12 24.93 -17.61 5.84
CA VAL A 12 23.94 -16.58 6.22
C VAL A 12 23.95 -15.42 5.24
N VAL A 13 25.12 -14.91 4.88
CA VAL A 13 25.26 -13.81 3.90
C VAL A 13 24.70 -14.22 2.54
N SER A 14 24.98 -15.43 2.08
CA SER A 14 24.46 -15.96 0.81
C SER A 14 22.93 -16.09 0.83
N LEU A 15 22.35 -16.58 1.92
CA LEU A 15 20.90 -16.69 2.09
C LEU A 15 20.22 -15.31 2.10
N VAL A 16 20.80 -14.35 2.82
CA VAL A 16 20.29 -12.96 2.86
C VAL A 16 20.39 -12.34 1.48
N ALA A 17 21.52 -12.48 0.78
CA ALA A 17 21.69 -11.94 -0.57
C ALA A 17 20.71 -12.56 -1.58
N ASN A 18 20.43 -13.86 -1.45
CA ASN A 18 19.44 -14.54 -2.28
C ASN A 18 18.01 -14.04 -2.00
N GLU A 19 17.64 -13.86 -0.73
CA GLU A 19 16.33 -13.32 -0.36
C GLU A 19 16.16 -11.85 -0.76
N VAL A 20 17.22 -11.05 -0.67
CA VAL A 20 17.25 -9.66 -1.17
C VAL A 20 16.96 -9.61 -2.68
N ARG A 21 17.46 -10.57 -3.45
CA ARG A 21 17.26 -10.63 -4.91
C ARG A 21 15.92 -11.22 -5.33
N THR A 22 15.42 -12.20 -4.58
CA THR A 22 14.27 -13.03 -5.01
C THR A 22 13.00 -12.79 -4.20
N SER A 23 13.12 -12.21 -2.99
CA SER A 23 12.03 -11.90 -2.04
C SER A 23 11.06 -13.06 -1.81
N GLN A 24 11.52 -14.31 -1.93
CA GLN A 24 10.65 -15.49 -1.93
C GLN A 24 10.05 -15.76 -0.55
N TRP A 25 10.84 -15.61 0.51
CA TRP A 25 10.37 -15.84 1.87
C TRP A 25 9.40 -14.74 2.30
N GLN A 26 9.73 -13.48 2.01
CA GLN A 26 8.87 -12.32 2.20
C GLN A 26 7.55 -12.49 1.45
N ALA A 27 7.59 -12.79 0.14
CA ALA A 27 6.39 -12.96 -0.68
C ALA A 27 5.51 -14.10 -0.17
N ARG A 28 6.09 -15.23 0.23
CA ARG A 28 5.34 -16.36 0.78
C ARG A 28 4.67 -16.01 2.11
N TYR A 29 5.36 -15.30 2.99
CA TYR A 29 4.79 -14.85 4.26
C TYR A 29 3.68 -13.83 4.04
N MET A 30 3.93 -12.79 3.23
CA MET A 30 2.95 -11.74 2.95
C MET A 30 1.74 -12.25 2.18
N SER A 31 1.92 -13.19 1.25
CA SER A 31 0.81 -13.83 0.55
C SER A 31 -0.08 -14.65 1.51
N ARG A 32 0.52 -15.40 2.43
CA ARG A 32 -0.25 -16.14 3.45
C ARG A 32 -0.97 -15.20 4.40
N LEU A 33 -0.30 -14.13 4.83
CA LEU A 33 -0.91 -13.11 5.67
C LEU A 33 -2.08 -12.46 4.92
N GLY A 34 -1.87 -11.98 3.70
CA GLY A 34 -2.92 -11.36 2.88
C GLY A 34 -4.13 -12.25 2.63
N GLN A 35 -3.95 -13.57 2.53
CA GLN A 35 -5.06 -14.53 2.42
C GLN A 35 -5.96 -14.58 3.67
N SER A 36 -5.44 -14.24 4.86
CA SER A 36 -6.27 -14.16 6.07
C SER A 36 -6.93 -12.80 6.27
N LEU A 37 -6.53 -11.78 5.50
CA LEU A 37 -7.08 -10.43 5.54
C LEU A 37 -8.28 -10.33 4.59
N THR A 38 -9.41 -10.87 5.04
CA THR A 38 -10.66 -10.93 4.27
C THR A 38 -11.78 -10.12 4.92
N TYR A 39 -12.88 -9.95 4.19
CA TYR A 39 -14.12 -9.39 4.70
C TYR A 39 -15.33 -10.07 4.06
N SER A 40 -16.44 -10.14 4.78
CA SER A 40 -17.76 -10.53 4.28
C SER A 40 -18.73 -9.36 4.40
N ILE A 41 -19.78 -9.31 3.58
CA ILE A 41 -20.88 -8.36 3.77
C ILE A 41 -22.03 -9.13 4.43
N GLU A 42 -22.45 -8.68 5.61
CA GLU A 42 -23.50 -9.34 6.37
C GLU A 42 -24.62 -8.37 6.72
N PRO A 43 -25.85 -8.87 6.96
CA PRO A 43 -26.97 -8.02 7.37
C PRO A 43 -26.68 -7.29 8.70
N GLY A 44 -27.20 -6.07 8.78
CA GLY A 44 -27.13 -5.21 9.97
C GLY A 44 -25.78 -4.52 10.18
N PRO A 45 -25.64 -3.78 11.30
CA PRO A 45 -24.38 -3.14 11.68
C PRO A 45 -23.30 -4.16 12.05
N SER A 46 -22.05 -3.73 11.86
CA SER A 46 -20.83 -4.50 12.09
C SER A 46 -20.01 -3.90 13.21
N ASP A 47 -19.64 -4.72 14.19
CA ASP A 47 -18.76 -4.33 15.30
C ASP A 47 -17.26 -4.52 14.96
N SER A 48 -16.98 -5.24 13.86
CA SER A 48 -15.62 -5.52 13.40
C SER A 48 -15.13 -4.56 12.31
N ILE A 49 -15.96 -3.64 11.84
CA ILE A 49 -15.53 -2.64 10.87
C ILE A 49 -14.49 -1.70 11.49
N ARG A 50 -13.42 -1.44 10.76
CA ARG A 50 -12.46 -0.36 11.04
C ARG A 50 -12.36 0.50 9.80
N TYR A 51 -12.22 1.81 10.00
CA TYR A 51 -12.02 2.76 8.91
C TYR A 51 -10.55 3.20 8.91
N PRO A 52 -9.96 3.48 7.73
CA PRO A 52 -8.63 4.07 7.69
C PRO A 52 -8.65 5.44 8.38
N HIS A 53 -7.52 5.83 8.97
CA HIS A 53 -7.40 7.06 9.76
C HIS A 53 -6.44 8.09 9.17
N SER A 54 -5.57 7.68 8.26
CA SER A 54 -4.54 8.55 7.68
C SER A 54 -4.12 8.00 6.32
N GLY A 55 -3.85 8.88 5.36
CA GLY A 55 -3.17 8.50 4.13
C GLY A 55 -3.57 9.42 3.00
N PRO A 56 -2.63 9.86 2.13
CA PRO A 56 -2.94 10.83 1.08
C PRO A 56 -4.05 10.31 0.17
N TYR A 57 -4.14 8.98 -0.01
CA TYR A 57 -5.16 8.35 -0.81
C TYR A 57 -6.51 8.26 -0.09
N ASP A 58 -6.51 7.87 1.18
CA ASP A 58 -7.71 7.77 2.02
C ASP A 58 -8.35 9.14 2.27
N GLU A 59 -7.55 10.17 2.54
CA GLU A 59 -7.98 11.57 2.60
C GLU A 59 -8.60 12.01 1.27
N ARG A 60 -7.85 11.79 0.17
CA ARG A 60 -8.23 12.25 -1.17
C ARG A 60 -9.54 11.62 -1.63
N LEU A 61 -9.75 10.32 -1.39
CA LEU A 61 -10.98 9.63 -1.79
C LEU A 61 -12.05 9.61 -0.69
N GLY A 62 -11.75 10.16 0.49
CA GLY A 62 -12.69 10.32 1.60
C GLY A 62 -12.97 9.02 2.37
N TYR A 63 -12.11 8.02 2.27
CA TYR A 63 -12.25 6.76 3.01
C TYR A 63 -12.18 6.97 4.53
N GLU A 64 -11.40 7.94 5.00
CA GLU A 64 -11.30 8.28 6.43
C GLU A 64 -12.62 8.80 7.02
N ARG A 65 -13.46 9.39 6.16
CA ARG A 65 -14.75 9.98 6.57
C ARG A 65 -15.91 8.99 6.51
N LEU A 66 -15.67 7.74 6.13
CA LEU A 66 -16.73 6.73 6.04
C LEU A 66 -17.48 6.53 7.36
N GLY A 67 -16.77 6.53 8.49
CA GLY A 67 -17.39 6.47 9.81
C GLY A 67 -18.32 7.66 10.07
N GLU A 68 -17.84 8.88 9.81
CA GLU A 68 -18.63 10.12 9.97
C GLU A 68 -19.88 10.10 9.07
N PHE A 69 -19.75 9.68 7.82
CA PHE A 69 -20.89 9.57 6.90
C PHE A 69 -21.92 8.57 7.41
N GLY A 70 -21.48 7.42 7.93
CA GLY A 70 -22.35 6.43 8.56
C GLY A 70 -23.12 7.02 9.75
N GLU A 71 -22.44 7.69 10.67
CA GLU A 71 -23.09 8.33 11.83
C GLU A 71 -24.10 9.40 11.42
N ARG A 72 -23.76 10.21 10.41
CA ARG A 72 -24.66 11.26 9.90
C ARG A 72 -25.91 10.66 9.26
N LEU A 73 -25.78 9.56 8.53
CA LEU A 73 -26.93 8.85 7.95
C LEU A 73 -27.82 8.28 9.06
N LEU A 74 -27.25 7.66 10.09
CA LEU A 74 -28.02 7.15 11.23
C LEU A 74 -28.80 8.28 11.93
N LYS A 75 -28.18 9.46 12.13
CA LYS A 75 -28.84 10.64 12.71
C LYS A 75 -30.00 11.18 11.86
N GLN A 76 -29.98 10.93 10.56
CA GLN A 76 -31.05 11.32 9.63
C GLN A 76 -32.16 10.25 9.49
N GLY A 77 -32.10 9.17 10.29
CA GLY A 77 -33.11 8.11 10.31
C GLY A 77 -32.88 7.00 9.28
N TYR A 78 -31.74 6.99 8.58
CA TYR A 78 -31.36 5.85 7.75
C TYR A 78 -30.94 4.67 8.64
N VAL A 79 -31.14 3.45 8.15
CA VAL A 79 -30.77 2.21 8.85
C VAL A 79 -29.73 1.43 8.06
N THR A 80 -28.78 0.82 8.78
CA THR A 80 -27.77 -0.06 8.17
C THR A 80 -28.41 -1.39 7.81
N SER A 81 -28.69 -1.60 6.52
CA SER A 81 -29.23 -2.87 6.01
C SER A 81 -28.19 -3.99 6.01
N SER A 82 -26.95 -3.65 5.64
CA SER A 82 -25.80 -4.54 5.66
C SER A 82 -24.51 -3.75 5.83
N GLN A 83 -23.50 -4.39 6.41
CA GLN A 83 -22.18 -3.80 6.62
C GLN A 83 -21.09 -4.87 6.48
N ALA A 84 -19.88 -4.42 6.09
CA ALA A 84 -18.74 -5.32 6.00
C ALA A 84 -18.27 -5.76 7.40
N ARG A 85 -18.02 -7.06 7.56
CA ARG A 85 -17.36 -7.66 8.73
C ARG A 85 -15.96 -8.07 8.33
N MET A 86 -14.97 -7.42 8.94
CA MET A 86 -13.56 -7.71 8.71
C MET A 86 -13.15 -8.96 9.49
N SER A 87 -12.19 -9.73 8.94
CA SER A 87 -11.64 -10.88 9.64
C SER A 87 -10.92 -10.46 10.93
N PRO A 88 -10.83 -11.32 11.96
CA PRO A 88 -10.13 -10.99 13.20
C PRO A 88 -8.65 -10.59 12.98
N ASP A 89 -8.01 -11.18 11.97
CA ASP A 89 -6.63 -10.83 11.59
C ASP A 89 -6.55 -9.42 11.00
N MET A 90 -7.49 -9.04 10.12
CA MET A 90 -7.55 -7.68 9.56
C MET A 90 -7.81 -6.65 10.66
N VAL A 91 -8.76 -6.90 11.56
CA VAL A 91 -9.03 -6.02 12.70
C VAL A 91 -7.78 -5.85 13.56
N ARG A 92 -7.12 -6.95 13.93
CA ARG A 92 -5.89 -6.91 14.75
C ARG A 92 -4.78 -6.11 14.07
N LEU A 93 -4.59 -6.24 12.76
CA LEU A 93 -3.57 -5.49 12.04
C LEU A 93 -3.91 -4.00 11.98
N MET A 94 -5.16 -3.65 11.69
CA MET A 94 -5.61 -2.25 11.66
C MET A 94 -5.52 -1.58 13.03
N ASP A 95 -5.88 -2.30 14.10
CA ASP A 95 -5.74 -1.80 15.47
C ASP A 95 -4.25 -1.57 15.86
N ASN A 96 -3.30 -2.22 15.17
CA ASN A 96 -1.85 -1.96 15.29
C ASN A 96 -1.33 -0.91 14.29
N GLY A 97 -2.22 -0.21 13.57
CA GLY A 97 -1.85 0.85 12.63
C GLY A 97 -1.44 0.38 11.24
N ILE A 98 -1.70 -0.89 10.89
CA ILE A 98 -1.45 -1.40 9.54
C ILE A 98 -2.63 -1.10 8.62
N PHE A 99 -2.36 -0.56 7.44
CA PHE A 99 -3.39 -0.27 6.45
C PHE A 99 -4.08 -1.54 5.94
N PRO A 100 -5.41 -1.50 5.74
CA PRO A 100 -6.15 -2.63 5.22
C PRO A 100 -5.85 -2.89 3.74
N PRO A 101 -5.65 -4.15 3.31
CA PRO A 101 -5.26 -4.48 1.93
C PRO A 101 -6.48 -4.67 1.00
N TYR A 102 -7.51 -3.82 1.11
CA TYR A 102 -8.66 -3.91 0.22
C TYR A 102 -8.41 -3.20 -1.11
N ARG A 103 -9.21 -3.55 -2.13
CA ARG A 103 -9.09 -2.94 -3.44
C ARG A 103 -9.62 -1.51 -3.44
N GLU A 104 -8.68 -0.59 -3.52
CA GLU A 104 -8.94 0.83 -3.66
C GLU A 104 -9.30 1.25 -5.09
N LYS A 105 -9.93 2.42 -5.21
CA LYS A 105 -10.66 2.79 -6.43
C LYS A 105 -9.93 3.45 -7.59
N ASN A 106 -8.69 3.91 -7.61
CA ASN A 106 -8.08 4.81 -8.62
C ASN A 106 -8.84 6.13 -8.94
N GLN A 107 -10.13 6.07 -9.27
CA GLN A 107 -11.04 7.20 -9.47
C GLN A 107 -12.31 7.05 -8.63
N ALA A 108 -12.68 8.13 -7.96
CA ALA A 108 -14.01 8.34 -7.41
C ALA A 108 -14.82 9.28 -8.31
N GLY A 109 -16.07 9.52 -7.93
CA GLY A 109 -16.96 10.40 -8.65
C GLY A 109 -18.41 10.23 -8.25
N LEU A 110 -19.26 11.09 -8.81
CA LEU A 110 -20.71 11.01 -8.69
C LEU A 110 -21.28 10.84 -10.08
N LEU A 111 -22.07 9.80 -10.29
CA LEU A 111 -22.83 9.57 -11.53
C LEU A 111 -24.31 9.60 -11.20
N VAL A 112 -25.02 10.62 -11.69
CA VAL A 112 -26.46 10.78 -11.51
C VAL A 112 -27.15 10.30 -12.78
N ARG A 113 -28.04 9.32 -12.62
CA ARG A 113 -28.87 8.78 -13.71
C ARG A 113 -30.35 9.04 -13.43
N ASP A 114 -31.12 9.21 -14.49
CA ASP A 114 -32.59 9.24 -14.40
C ASP A 114 -33.19 7.83 -14.25
N CYS A 115 -34.52 7.74 -14.18
CA CYS A 115 -35.25 6.47 -14.09
C CYS A 115 -35.11 5.58 -15.35
N ASN A 116 -34.68 6.14 -16.48
CA ASN A 116 -34.39 5.41 -17.72
C ASN A 116 -32.89 5.05 -17.85
N ALA A 117 -32.12 5.21 -16.77
CA ALA A 117 -30.67 5.03 -16.71
C ALA A 117 -29.86 5.99 -17.62
N LEU A 118 -30.46 7.08 -18.11
CA LEU A 118 -29.76 8.13 -18.85
C LEU A 118 -28.91 8.97 -17.89
N THR A 119 -27.69 9.29 -18.31
CA THR A 119 -26.76 10.08 -17.48
C THR A 119 -27.16 11.55 -17.49
N LEU A 120 -27.61 12.06 -16.35
CA LEU A 120 -27.98 13.47 -16.17
C LEU A 120 -26.77 14.33 -15.79
N SER A 121 -25.89 13.79 -14.95
CA SER A 121 -24.67 14.48 -14.51
C SER A 121 -23.60 13.47 -14.13
N PHE A 122 -22.35 13.82 -14.39
CA PHE A 122 -21.21 13.06 -13.90
C PHE A 122 -20.11 14.00 -13.40
N SER A 123 -19.51 13.65 -12.28
CA SER A 123 -18.32 14.28 -11.73
C SER A 123 -17.29 13.20 -11.43
N ARG A 124 -16.03 13.45 -11.76
CA ARG A 124 -14.92 12.51 -11.53
C ARG A 124 -13.86 13.17 -10.67
N TYR A 125 -13.27 12.38 -9.78
CA TYR A 125 -12.17 12.82 -8.94
C TYR A 125 -11.17 11.67 -8.72
N PRO A 126 -9.88 11.83 -9.06
CA PRO A 126 -9.28 12.99 -9.73
C PRO A 126 -9.87 13.25 -11.13
N GLN A 127 -9.95 14.51 -11.55
CA GLN A 127 -10.52 14.88 -12.86
C GLN A 127 -9.71 14.36 -14.04
N ARG A 128 -8.38 14.27 -13.86
CA ARG A 128 -7.44 13.77 -14.87
C ARG A 128 -6.84 12.48 -14.36
N GLN A 129 -7.01 11.42 -15.14
CA GLN A 129 -6.32 10.16 -14.93
C GLN A 129 -6.13 9.45 -16.26
N TYR A 130 -5.21 8.49 -16.27
CA TYR A 130 -5.11 7.48 -17.31
C TYR A 130 -6.05 6.33 -16.96
N ASP A 131 -6.73 5.75 -17.95
CA ASP A 131 -7.73 4.70 -17.72
C ASP A 131 -7.09 3.38 -17.26
N ASN A 132 -5.86 3.13 -17.71
CA ASN A 132 -5.05 1.98 -17.34
C ASN A 132 -3.55 2.30 -17.45
N PHE A 133 -2.71 1.39 -16.96
CA PHE A 133 -1.26 1.56 -16.97
C PHE A 133 -0.69 1.70 -18.40
N GLU A 134 -1.24 0.96 -19.35
CA GLU A 134 -0.80 0.92 -20.75
C GLU A 134 -1.05 2.26 -21.48
N SER A 135 -2.03 3.03 -21.02
CA SER A 135 -2.35 4.35 -21.56
C SER A 135 -1.42 5.47 -21.07
N ILE A 136 -0.58 5.20 -20.07
CA ILE A 136 0.39 6.18 -19.57
C ILE A 136 1.53 6.32 -20.60
N PRO A 137 1.83 7.54 -21.09
CA PRO A 137 2.96 7.77 -21.99
C PRO A 137 4.26 7.21 -21.43
N LYS A 138 4.98 6.40 -22.22
CA LYS A 138 6.25 5.77 -21.81
C LYS A 138 7.26 6.77 -21.27
N VAL A 139 7.33 7.97 -21.85
CA VAL A 139 8.21 9.05 -21.37
C VAL A 139 7.91 9.46 -19.93
N LEU A 140 6.63 9.49 -19.51
CA LEU A 140 6.25 9.79 -18.13
C LEU A 140 6.64 8.66 -17.19
N ILE A 141 6.40 7.40 -17.58
CA ILE A 141 6.84 6.22 -16.81
C ILE A 141 8.36 6.27 -16.61
N SER A 142 9.12 6.44 -17.69
CA SER A 142 10.59 6.50 -17.63
C SER A 142 11.10 7.67 -16.79
N SER A 143 10.46 8.84 -16.89
CA SER A 143 10.84 10.01 -16.10
C SER A 143 10.57 9.80 -14.61
N LEU A 144 9.40 9.25 -14.27
CA LEU A 144 9.03 8.98 -12.88
C LEU A 144 9.93 7.90 -12.27
N LEU A 145 10.18 6.79 -12.99
CA LEU A 145 11.11 5.76 -12.52
C LEU A 145 12.53 6.33 -12.37
N TYR A 146 12.97 7.18 -13.30
CA TYR A 146 14.30 7.78 -13.22
C TYR A 146 14.51 8.61 -11.94
N VAL A 147 13.50 9.40 -11.55
CA VAL A 147 13.55 10.27 -10.37
C VAL A 147 13.25 9.50 -9.09
N GLU A 148 12.16 8.72 -9.08
CA GLU A 148 11.60 8.15 -7.86
C GLU A 148 11.97 6.69 -7.62
N ASN A 149 12.15 5.83 -8.63
CA ASN A 149 12.52 4.43 -8.41
C ASN A 149 13.04 3.71 -9.67
N GLN A 150 14.35 3.80 -9.93
CA GLN A 150 14.94 3.35 -11.19
C GLN A 150 14.83 1.85 -11.44
N ASN A 151 14.81 1.05 -10.38
CA ASN A 151 14.86 -0.41 -10.48
C ASN A 151 13.49 -1.08 -10.36
N LEU A 152 12.41 -0.32 -10.17
CA LEU A 152 11.08 -0.88 -9.87
C LEU A 152 10.56 -1.84 -10.95
N LEU A 153 10.82 -1.51 -12.23
CA LEU A 153 10.40 -2.31 -13.39
C LEU A 153 11.57 -3.00 -14.08
N ASN A 154 12.64 -3.31 -13.35
CA ASN A 154 13.81 -3.97 -13.93
C ASN A 154 13.49 -5.45 -14.29
N PRO A 155 13.55 -5.85 -15.58
CA PRO A 155 13.23 -7.21 -16.00
C PRO A 155 14.22 -8.27 -15.50
N GLU A 156 15.42 -7.87 -15.06
CA GLU A 156 16.43 -8.78 -14.49
C GLU A 156 16.02 -9.31 -13.10
N TYR A 157 15.23 -8.52 -12.35
CA TYR A 157 14.78 -8.85 -10.99
C TYR A 157 13.25 -8.74 -10.87
N PRO A 158 12.48 -9.57 -11.59
CA PRO A 158 11.02 -9.43 -11.67
C PRO A 158 10.29 -9.74 -10.35
N MET A 159 10.96 -10.45 -9.43
CA MET A 159 10.41 -10.83 -8.13
C MET A 159 10.86 -9.92 -6.99
N MET A 160 11.63 -8.87 -7.29
CA MET A 160 12.10 -7.94 -6.25
C MET A 160 10.92 -7.25 -5.58
N ASN A 161 10.94 -7.15 -4.25
CA ASN A 161 9.90 -6.46 -3.51
C ASN A 161 9.81 -4.97 -3.95
N PRO A 162 8.70 -4.55 -4.59
CA PRO A 162 8.59 -3.19 -5.12
C PRO A 162 8.52 -2.12 -4.02
N ALA A 163 8.11 -2.50 -2.81
CA ALA A 163 8.00 -1.61 -1.66
C ALA A 163 9.35 -1.32 -0.99
N LEU A 164 10.37 -2.17 -1.20
CA LEU A 164 11.63 -2.10 -0.47
C LEU A 164 12.82 -2.13 -1.44
N ASP A 165 13.40 -0.96 -1.70
CA ASP A 165 14.65 -0.84 -2.44
C ASP A 165 15.83 -1.00 -1.47
N TRP A 166 16.49 -2.16 -1.51
CA TRP A 166 17.63 -2.48 -0.64
C TRP A 166 18.84 -1.57 -0.85
N ARG A 167 19.07 -1.02 -2.05
CA ARG A 167 20.16 -0.06 -2.28
C ARG A 167 19.86 1.26 -1.59
N ARG A 168 18.63 1.74 -1.71
CA ARG A 168 18.19 2.96 -1.01
C ARG A 168 18.15 2.77 0.50
N LEU A 169 17.64 1.63 0.96
CA LEU A 169 17.55 1.31 2.40
C LEU A 169 18.94 1.16 3.03
N SER A 170 19.86 0.42 2.41
CA SER A 170 21.23 0.29 2.92
C SER A 170 21.96 1.63 2.94
N ARG A 171 21.80 2.45 1.90
CA ARG A 171 22.37 3.80 1.85
C ARG A 171 21.78 4.70 2.95
N ALA A 172 20.46 4.70 3.12
CA ALA A 172 19.79 5.47 4.16
C ALA A 172 20.24 5.03 5.57
N VAL A 173 20.40 3.72 5.81
CA VAL A 173 20.89 3.20 7.11
C VAL A 173 22.35 3.62 7.36
N LEU A 174 23.20 3.55 6.33
CA LEU A 174 24.60 4.00 6.44
C LEU A 174 24.68 5.51 6.69
N ASP A 175 23.92 6.30 5.92
CA ASP A 175 23.85 7.76 6.07
C ASP A 175 23.29 8.16 7.45
N GLN A 176 22.31 7.42 7.98
CA GLN A 176 21.79 7.62 9.33
C GLN A 176 22.82 7.25 10.42
N GLY A 177 23.65 6.23 10.18
CA GLY A 177 24.77 5.90 11.05
C GLY A 177 25.86 6.99 11.05
N ILE A 178 26.17 7.54 9.88
CA ILE A 178 27.07 8.69 9.73
C ILE A 178 26.50 9.91 10.44
N LYS A 179 25.17 10.13 10.37
CA LYS A 179 24.50 11.24 11.06
C LYS A 179 24.65 11.22 12.58
N PHE A 180 24.86 10.03 13.17
CA PHE A 180 25.17 9.91 14.60
C PHE A 180 26.54 10.54 14.94
N ALA A 181 27.48 10.52 13.99
CA ALA A 181 28.80 11.14 14.11
C ALA A 181 28.83 12.58 13.55
N ASP A 182 28.05 12.90 12.53
CA ASP A 182 27.92 14.24 11.92
C ASP A 182 26.45 14.65 11.72
N ARG A 183 25.96 15.53 12.58
CA ARG A 183 24.56 15.99 12.60
C ARG A 183 24.13 16.77 11.35
N HIS A 184 25.04 17.24 10.50
CA HIS A 184 24.72 18.03 9.30
C HIS A 184 24.65 17.19 8.02
N HIS A 185 24.72 15.86 8.11
CA HIS A 185 24.62 14.98 6.94
C HIS A 185 23.16 14.85 6.44
N ASP A 186 22.92 15.23 5.18
CA ASP A 186 21.64 15.07 4.51
C ASP A 186 21.34 13.59 4.22
N THR A 187 20.17 13.12 4.66
CA THR A 187 19.76 11.73 4.49
C THR A 187 18.77 11.62 3.32
N PRO A 188 19.11 10.91 2.22
CA PRO A 188 18.17 10.71 1.12
C PRO A 188 16.97 9.87 1.59
N GLY A 189 15.78 10.19 1.07
CA GLY A 189 14.55 9.44 1.36
C GLY A 189 14.62 8.00 0.85
N GLY A 190 14.27 7.04 1.71
CA GLY A 190 14.28 5.61 1.39
C GLY A 190 12.99 5.08 0.74
N SER A 191 11.95 5.91 0.63
CA SER A 191 10.64 5.50 0.14
C SER A 191 10.67 5.09 -1.33
N THR A 192 9.82 4.14 -1.69
CA THR A 192 9.61 3.68 -3.07
C THR A 192 8.26 4.17 -3.58
N LEU A 193 8.07 4.22 -4.90
CA LEU A 193 6.76 4.53 -5.51
C LEU A 193 5.62 3.63 -5.01
N ALA A 194 5.90 2.41 -4.53
CA ALA A 194 4.88 1.52 -3.99
C ALA A 194 4.44 1.88 -2.56
N THR A 195 5.15 2.79 -1.90
CA THR A 195 4.88 3.26 -0.52
C THR A 195 4.42 4.71 -0.44
N GLN A 196 4.48 5.45 -1.56
CA GLN A 196 4.06 6.85 -1.69
C GLN A 196 2.60 6.91 -2.14
#